data_AF-A0A7W1V8T6-F1
#
_entry.id   AF-A0A7W1V8T6-F1
#
_cell.length_a   1.000
_cell.length_b   1.000
_cell.length_c   1.000
_cell.angle_alpha   90.00
_cell.angle_beta   90.00
_cell.angle_gamma   90.00
#
_symmetry.space_group_name_H-M   'P 1'
#
loop_
_entity.id
_entity.type
_entity.pdbx_description
1 polymer ?
#
loop_
_entity_poly.entity_id
_entity_poly.type
_entity_poly.pdbx_seq_one_letter_code
_entity_poly.pdbx_strand_id
1 'polypeptide(L)'
;MYKLVISNPEKQMKNGFEKCRQMHPKVSLNGGIGNYKVKGNENIYNVQLFRDDRGQKLAECCCKANENGMFCYHIAAAFLAHTGIMRLKKAA
;
A
#
# COMPACT_ATOMS: atom_id res chain seq x y z
N MET A 1 -8.22 16.26 -2.26
CA MET A 1 -7.87 15.34 -1.15
C MET A 1 -8.94 14.26 -1.06
N TYR A 2 -8.66 13.06 -1.56
CA TYR A 2 -9.59 11.94 -1.44
C TYR A 2 -9.36 11.27 -0.08
N LYS A 3 -10.25 11.55 0.88
CA LYS A 3 -10.29 10.84 2.17
C LYS A 3 -10.79 9.42 1.90
N LEU A 4 -9.97 8.41 2.21
CA LEU A 4 -10.42 7.02 2.32
C LEU A 4 -11.50 6.96 3.42
N VAL A 5 -12.78 7.03 3.03
CA VAL A 5 -13.92 6.73 3.91
C VAL A 5 -14.21 5.24 3.75
N ILE A 6 -13.45 4.41 4.47
CA ILE A 6 -13.56 2.96 4.37
C ILE A 6 -14.78 2.51 5.19
N SER A 7 -15.85 2.06 4.53
CA SER A 7 -16.92 1.32 5.19
C SER A 7 -16.42 -0.06 5.60
N ASN A 8 -16.50 -0.38 6.89
CA ASN A 8 -15.99 -1.62 7.50
C ASN A 8 -14.49 -1.91 7.22
N PRO A 9 -13.58 -1.12 7.83
CA PRO A 9 -12.14 -1.14 7.52
C PRO A 9 -11.47 -2.50 7.71
N GLU A 10 -11.86 -3.26 8.73
CA GLU A 10 -11.26 -4.57 9.02
C GLU A 10 -11.48 -5.57 7.88
N LYS A 11 -12.71 -5.63 7.35
CA LYS A 11 -13.05 -6.54 6.24
C LYS A 11 -12.30 -6.16 4.96
N GLN A 12 -12.24 -4.87 4.65
CA GLN A 12 -11.53 -4.40 3.45
C GLN A 12 -10.02 -4.64 3.54
N MET A 13 -9.43 -4.39 4.71
CA MET A 13 -8.02 -4.69 4.95
C MET A 13 -7.74 -6.18 4.82
N LYS A 14 -8.56 -7.04 5.45
CA LYS A 14 -8.42 -8.51 5.36
C LYS A 14 -8.47 -8.98 3.92
N ASN A 15 -9.46 -8.53 3.15
CA ASN A 15 -9.59 -8.87 1.73
C ASN A 15 -8.39 -8.39 0.90
N GLY A 16 -7.86 -7.19 1.20
CA GLY A 16 -6.67 -6.66 0.54
C GLY A 16 -5.43 -7.51 0.81
N PHE A 17 -5.23 -7.95 2.05
CA PHE A 17 -4.13 -8.84 2.42
C PHE A 17 -4.27 -10.25 1.82
N GLU A 18 -5.48 -10.81 1.81
CA GLU A 18 -5.74 -12.11 1.18
C GLU A 18 -5.44 -12.08 -0.33
N LYS A 19 -5.91 -11.06 -1.03
CA LYS A 19 -5.57 -10.85 -2.45
C LYS A 19 -4.07 -10.65 -2.65
N CYS A 20 -3.42 -9.89 -1.78
CA CYS A 20 -1.96 -9.70 -1.85
C CYS A 20 -1.22 -11.04 -1.69
N ARG A 21 -1.69 -11.91 -0.79
CA ARG A 21 -1.13 -13.27 -0.61
C ARG A 21 -1.36 -14.13 -1.84
N GLN A 22 -2.50 -14.05 -2.49
CA GLN A 22 -2.79 -14.85 -3.69
C GLN A 22 -1.97 -14.38 -4.90
N MET A 23 -1.89 -13.06 -5.11
CA MET A 23 -1.29 -12.49 -6.32
C MET A 23 0.24 -12.40 -6.25
N HIS A 24 0.82 -12.44 -5.05
CA HIS A 24 2.26 -12.28 -4.81
C HIS A 24 2.90 -11.15 -5.65
N PRO A 25 2.37 -9.91 -5.57
CA PRO A 25 2.84 -8.82 -6.43
C PRO A 25 4.28 -8.46 -6.12
N LYS A 26 5.06 -8.13 -7.16
CA LYS A 26 6.44 -7.69 -7.00
C LYS A 26 6.47 -6.22 -6.59
N VAL A 27 7.22 -5.90 -5.53
CA VAL A 27 7.36 -4.53 -5.03
C VAL A 27 8.79 -4.05 -5.21
N SER A 28 8.95 -2.83 -5.72
CA SER A 28 10.23 -2.13 -5.83
C SER A 28 10.12 -0.70 -5.31
N LEU A 29 11.26 -0.11 -4.92
CA LEU A 29 11.32 1.29 -4.52
C LEU A 29 11.20 2.20 -5.75
N ASN A 30 10.54 3.35 -5.56
CA ASN A 30 10.39 4.36 -6.59
C ASN A 30 10.89 5.72 -6.09
N GLY A 31 12.20 5.96 -6.16
CA GLY A 31 12.79 7.23 -5.75
C GLY A 31 12.99 7.41 -4.24
N GLY A 32 12.49 6.50 -3.40
CA GLY A 32 12.78 6.54 -1.96
C GLY A 32 11.84 5.70 -1.11
N ILE A 33 12.19 5.57 0.18
CA ILE A 33 11.33 4.88 1.15
C ILE A 33 10.04 5.68 1.33
N GLY A 34 8.92 4.99 1.27
CA GLY A 34 7.60 5.62 1.23
C GLY A 34 7.04 5.76 -0.18
N ASN A 35 7.84 5.57 -1.22
CA ASN A 35 7.38 5.54 -2.61
C ASN A 35 7.70 4.18 -3.24
N TYR A 36 6.68 3.47 -3.65
CA TYR A 36 6.79 2.09 -4.12
C TYR A 36 6.15 1.93 -5.50
N LYS A 37 6.75 1.09 -6.32
CA LYS A 37 6.15 0.51 -7.51
C LYS A 37 5.70 -0.89 -7.18
N VAL A 38 4.42 -1.17 -7.37
CA VAL A 38 3.84 -2.50 -7.20
C VAL A 38 3.44 -3.01 -8.57
N LYS A 39 4.09 -4.07 -9.02
CA LYS A 39 3.75 -4.75 -10.26
C LYS A 39 2.59 -5.72 -9.99
N GLY A 40 1.42 -5.42 -10.54
CA GLY A 40 0.32 -6.37 -10.68
C GLY A 40 0.56 -7.29 -11.88
N ASN A 41 -0.51 -7.87 -12.45
CA ASN A 41 -0.39 -8.72 -13.65
C ASN A 41 0.32 -7.97 -14.80
N GLU A 42 -0.38 -7.00 -15.41
CA GLU A 42 0.10 -6.31 -16.62
C GLU A 42 0.47 -4.84 -16.38
N ASN A 43 0.10 -4.30 -15.22
CA ASN A 43 0.27 -2.89 -14.90
C ASN A 43 1.21 -2.69 -13.70
N ILE A 44 1.90 -1.56 -13.71
CA ILE A 44 2.70 -1.07 -12.58
C ILE A 44 1.92 0.05 -11.92
N TYR A 45 1.71 -0.08 -10.60
CA TYR A 45 1.00 0.89 -9.80
C TYR A 45 1.99 1.61 -8.88
N ASN A 46 1.89 2.93 -8.86
CA ASN A 46 2.61 3.75 -7.89
C ASN A 46 1.82 3.80 -6.59
N VAL A 47 2.48 3.46 -5.49
CA VAL A 47 1.94 3.49 -4.15
C VAL A 47 2.82 4.40 -3.29
N GLN A 48 2.19 5.37 -2.65
CA GLN A 48 2.84 6.25 -1.69
C GLN A 48 2.36 5.92 -0.28
N LEU A 49 3.30 5.78 0.64
CA LEU A 49 3.07 5.66 2.07
C LEU A 49 3.64 6.91 2.74
N PHE A 50 2.82 7.60 3.50
CA PHE A 50 3.17 8.89 4.09
C PHE A 50 2.49 9.08 5.45
N ARG A 51 2.80 10.19 6.11
CA ARG A 51 2.09 10.64 7.30
C ARG A 51 1.38 11.95 6.97
N ASP A 52 0.18 12.13 7.47
CA ASP A 52 -0.49 13.43 7.40
C ASP A 52 0.10 14.41 8.44
N ASP A 53 -0.40 15.65 8.42
CA ASP A 53 -0.01 16.72 9.35
C ASP A 53 -0.33 16.39 10.82
N ARG A 54 -1.20 15.39 11.06
CA ARG A 54 -1.55 14.88 12.39
C ARG A 54 -0.71 13.65 12.77
N GLY A 55 0.27 13.29 11.95
CA GLY A 55 1.15 12.13 12.15
C GLY A 55 0.50 10.77 11.86
N GLN A 56 -0.75 10.75 11.37
CA GLN A 56 -1.47 9.52 11.01
C GLN A 56 -0.83 8.89 9.78
N LYS A 57 -0.63 7.57 9.82
CA LYS A 57 -0.06 6.82 8.70
C LYS A 57 -1.11 6.61 7.63
N LEU A 58 -0.86 7.15 6.44
CA LEU A 58 -1.75 7.05 5.28
C LEU A 58 -1.05 6.37 4.11
N ALA A 59 -1.86 5.99 3.13
CA ALA A 59 -1.39 5.39 1.89
C ALA A 59 -2.26 5.87 0.72
N GLU A 60 -1.65 6.03 -0.44
CA GLU A 60 -2.32 6.34 -1.70
C GLU A 60 -1.84 5.40 -2.81
N CYS A 61 -2.75 4.97 -3.68
CA CYS A 61 -2.43 4.15 -4.83
C CYS A 61 -3.16 4.68 -6.07
N CYS A 62 -2.51 4.69 -7.23
CA CYS A 62 -3.10 5.13 -8.50
C CYS A 62 -4.01 4.07 -9.17
N CYS A 63 -4.74 3.26 -8.40
CA CYS A 63 -5.59 2.20 -8.94
C CYS A 63 -7.08 2.50 -8.70
N LYS A 64 -7.94 1.96 -9.57
CA LYS A 64 -9.40 2.13 -9.50
C LYS A 64 -9.99 1.78 -8.14
N ALA A 65 -9.43 0.81 -7.42
CA ALA A 65 -9.92 0.47 -6.09
C ALA A 65 -9.75 1.63 -5.10
N ASN A 66 -8.62 2.34 -5.16
CA ASN A 66 -8.37 3.52 -4.32
C ASN A 66 -9.28 4.70 -4.74
N GLU A 67 -9.53 4.88 -6.04
CA GLU A 67 -10.48 5.89 -6.55
C GLU A 67 -11.88 5.69 -5.98
N ASN A 68 -12.28 4.43 -5.76
CA ASN A 68 -13.55 4.05 -5.14
C ASN A 68 -13.51 4.04 -3.60
N GLY A 69 -12.45 4.56 -2.97
CA GLY A 69 -12.30 4.61 -1.52
C GLY A 69 -12.06 3.24 -0.87
N MET A 70 -11.60 2.24 -1.63
CA MET A 70 -11.34 0.88 -1.14
C MET A 70 -9.87 0.64 -0.84
N PHE A 71 -9.60 -0.19 0.17
CA PHE A 71 -8.25 -0.66 0.47
C PHE A 71 -7.79 -1.70 -0.58
N CYS A 72 -6.84 -1.33 -1.44
CA CYS A 72 -6.36 -2.20 -2.51
C CYS A 72 -5.19 -3.09 -2.04
N TYR A 73 -5.02 -4.24 -2.72
CA TYR A 73 -3.92 -5.16 -2.40
C TYR A 73 -2.53 -4.58 -2.74
N HIS A 74 -2.44 -3.53 -3.58
CA HIS A 74 -1.18 -2.84 -3.84
C HIS A 74 -0.68 -2.08 -2.61
N ILE A 75 -1.59 -1.41 -1.89
CA ILE A 75 -1.26 -0.75 -0.61
C ILE A 75 -0.80 -1.80 0.40
N ALA A 76 -1.50 -2.94 0.49
CA ALA A 76 -1.08 -4.05 1.35
C ALA A 76 0.35 -4.54 1.03
N ALA A 77 0.66 -4.75 -0.26
CA ALA A 77 1.97 -5.17 -0.72
C ALA A 77 3.07 -4.15 -0.37
N ALA A 78 2.83 -2.87 -0.67
CA ALA A 78 3.77 -1.80 -0.34
C ALA A 78 4.00 -1.68 1.18
N PHE A 79 2.95 -1.86 1.99
CA PHE A 79 3.05 -1.80 3.44
C PHE A 79 3.89 -2.95 4.02
N LEU A 80 3.71 -4.17 3.49
CA LEU A 80 4.54 -5.32 3.87
C LEU A 80 6.02 -5.10 3.50
N ALA A 81 6.29 -4.62 2.28
CA ALA A 81 7.64 -4.29 1.86
C ALA A 81 8.27 -3.18 2.73
N HIS A 82 7.51 -2.12 3.02
CA HIS A 82 7.95 -1.02 3.86
C HIS A 82 8.30 -1.48 5.27
N THR A 83 7.43 -2.26 5.91
CA THR A 83 7.69 -2.79 7.26
C THR A 83 8.90 -3.71 7.30
N GLY A 84 9.12 -4.53 6.27
CA GLY A 84 10.33 -5.32 6.10
C GLY A 84 11.60 -4.46 6.02
N ILE A 85 11.61 -3.46 5.14
CA ILE A 85 12.74 -2.53 4.98
C ILE A 85 13.02 -1.77 6.29
N MET A 86 11.97 -1.30 6.99
CA MET A 86 12.12 -0.59 8.26
C MET A 86 12.70 -1.48 9.36
N ARG A 87 12.35 -2.77 9.39
CA ARG A 87 12.94 -3.72 10.35
C ARG A 87 14.42 -3.95 10.08
N LEU A 88 14.79 -4.15 8.81
CA LEU A 88 16.19 -4.31 8.41
C LEU A 88 17.01 -3.07 8.77
N LYS A 89 16.48 -1.87 8.53
CA LYS A 89 17.14 -0.61 8.89
C LYS A 89 17.30 -0.37 10.40
N LYS A 90 16.46 -0.98 11.24
CA LYS A 90 16.59 -0.89 12.70
C LYS A 90 17.61 -1.88 13.27
N ALA A 91 17.91 -2.93 12.53
CA ALA A 91 18.86 -3.97 12.94
C ALA A 91 20.30 -3.70 12.47
N ALA A 92 20.49 -2.70 11.60
CA ALA A 92 21.78 -2.19 11.14
C ALA A 92 22.14 -0.91 11.92
#